data_AF-A0A7Y3FD23-F1
#
_entry.id   AF-A0A7Y3FD23-F1
#
_cell.length_a   1.000
_cell.length_b   1.000
_cell.length_c   1.000
_cell.angle_alpha   90.00
_cell.angle_beta   90.00
_cell.angle_gamma   90.00
#
_symmetry.space_group_name_H-M   'P 1'
#
loop_
_entity.id
_entity.type
_entity.pdbx_description
1 polymer ?
#
loop_
_entity_poly.entity_id
_entity_poly.type
_entity_poly.pdbx_seq_one_letter_code
_entity_poly.pdbx_strand_id
1 'polypeptide(L)' 'WYFNASREELGISLSDTRNQYLAYHEGRTGYRRGSYRAKGWLLKVSNDVASRAITYDAQLRSCGKV' A
#
# COMPACT_ATOMS: atom_id res chain seq x y z
N TRP A 1 7.51 -9.21 -6.53
CA TRP A 1 8.74 -9.35 -5.71
C TRP A 1 8.73 -8.40 -4.50
N TYR A 2 8.74 -7.07 -4.68
CA TYR A 2 8.84 -6.13 -3.55
C TYR A 2 7.73 -6.29 -2.50
N PHE A 3 6.46 -6.39 -2.90
CA PHE A 3 5.35 -6.55 -1.95
C PHE A 3 5.35 -7.91 -1.23
N ASN A 4 5.90 -8.97 -1.86
CA ASN A 4 6.11 -10.24 -1.15
C ASN A 4 7.18 -10.08 -0.07
N ALA A 5 8.29 -9.40 -0.37
CA ALA A 5 9.31 -9.09 0.63
C ALA A 5 8.75 -8.19 1.75
N SER A 6 7.91 -7.20 1.43
CA SER A 6 7.21 -6.40 2.45
C SER A 6 6.25 -7.24 3.30
N ARG A 7 5.54 -8.20 2.71
CA ARG A 7 4.72 -9.15 3.48
C ARG A 7 5.57 -9.98 4.43
N GLU A 8 6.68 -10.52 3.95
CA GLU A 8 7.58 -11.37 4.73
C GLU A 8 8.29 -10.61 5.85
N GLU A 9 8.79 -9.39 5.58
CA GLU A 9 9.61 -8.62 6.54
C GLU A 9 8.82 -7.68 7.45
N LEU A 10 7.61 -7.28 7.05
CA LEU A 10 6.79 -6.29 7.77
C LEU A 10 5.39 -6.80 8.13
N GLY A 11 5.00 -8.00 7.67
CA GLY A 11 3.67 -8.55 7.91
C GLY A 11 2.55 -7.82 7.16
N ILE A 12 2.88 -6.98 6.18
CA ILE A 12 1.89 -6.21 5.43
C ILE A 12 1.21 -7.14 4.42
N SER A 13 -0.11 -7.30 4.51
CA SER A 13 -0.88 -8.07 3.54
C SER A 13 -0.63 -7.59 2.10
N LEU A 14 -0.67 -8.49 1.13
CA LEU A 14 -0.61 -8.10 -0.29
C LEU A 14 -1.83 -7.27 -0.70
N SER A 15 -2.96 -7.43 -0.02
CA SER A 15 -4.18 -6.63 -0.23
C SER A 15 -4.18 -5.30 0.53
N ASP A 16 -3.23 -5.07 1.43
CA ASP A 16 -3.12 -3.80 2.17
C ASP A 16 -2.36 -2.77 1.33
N THR A 17 -3.05 -2.22 0.32
CA THR A 17 -2.46 -1.29 -0.64
C THR A 17 -1.84 -0.07 0.04
N ARG A 18 -2.47 0.45 1.09
CA ARG A 18 -1.99 1.65 1.80
C ARG A 18 -0.61 1.39 2.39
N ASN A 19 -0.47 0.34 3.19
CA ASN A 19 0.78 0.07 3.88
C ASN A 19 1.85 -0.47 2.92
N GLN A 20 1.47 -1.19 1.86
CA GLN A 20 2.40 -1.55 0.78
C GLN A 20 2.97 -0.31 0.08
N TYR A 21 2.14 0.70 -0.18
CA TYR A 21 2.57 1.97 -0.77
C TYR A 21 3.53 2.72 0.16
N LEU A 22 3.20 2.82 1.45
CA LEU A 22 4.07 3.45 2.44
C LEU A 22 5.42 2.73 2.56
N ALA A 23 5.43 1.40 2.58
CA ALA A 23 6.65 0.60 2.62
C ALA A 23 7.51 0.77 1.37
N TYR A 24 6.89 0.89 0.20
CA TYR A 24 7.60 1.16 -1.06
C TYR A 24 8.29 2.52 -1.07
N HIS A 25 7.61 3.57 -0.60
CA HIS A 25 8.14 4.94 -0.62
C HIS A 25 9.18 5.21 0.47
N GLU A 26 9.00 4.66 1.67
CA GLU A 26 9.96 4.86 2.77
C GLU A 26 11.09 3.82 2.78
N GLY A 27 10.96 2.76 1.98
CA GLY A 27 11.69 1.51 2.22
C GLY A 27 11.21 0.80 3.49
N ARG A 28 11.49 -0.51 3.59
CA ARG A 28 11.02 -1.33 4.72
C ARG A 28 11.55 -0.85 6.08
N THR A 29 12.80 -0.42 6.13
CA THR A 29 13.39 0.16 7.34
C THR A 29 12.73 1.49 7.73
N GLY A 30 12.49 2.39 6.77
CA GLY A 30 11.82 3.67 7.02
C GLY A 30 10.38 3.48 7.49
N TYR A 31 9.65 2.55 6.85
CA TYR A 31 8.31 2.16 7.27
C TYR A 31 8.29 1.62 8.70
N ARG A 32 9.19 0.69 9.05
CA ARG A 32 9.31 0.15 10.41
C ARG A 32 9.61 1.24 11.45
N ARG A 33 10.40 2.25 11.07
CA ARG A 33 10.70 3.42 11.90
C ARG A 33 9.58 4.47 11.92
N GLY A 34 8.55 4.34 11.08
CA GLY A 34 7.42 5.25 11.03
C GLY A 34 7.72 6.61 10.38
N SER A 35 8.76 6.73 9.54
CA SER A 35 9.17 8.04 8.97
C SER A 35 8.11 8.69 8.08
N TYR A 36 7.20 7.90 7.51
CA TYR A 36 6.04 8.40 6.77
C TYR A 36 5.08 9.27 7.61
N ARG A 37 5.08 9.12 8.94
CA ARG A 37 4.18 9.87 9.84
C ARG A 37 4.46 11.37 9.81
N ALA A 38 5.70 11.77 9.54
CA ALA A 38 6.08 13.17 9.38
C ALA A 38 5.74 13.73 7.99
N LYS A 39 5.35 12.87 7.03
CA LYS A 39 5.11 13.24 5.63
C LYS A 39 3.60 13.25 5.37
N GLY A 40 2.93 14.34 5.75
CA GLY A 40 1.48 14.49 5.59
C GLY A 40 1.00 14.26 4.15
N TRP A 41 1.78 14.72 3.16
CA TRP A 41 1.50 14.47 1.74
C TRP A 41 1.51 12.98 1.40
N LEU A 42 2.44 12.21 1.97
CA LEU A 42 2.57 10.78 1.69
C LEU A 42 1.42 10.00 2.32
N LEU A 43 1.02 10.37 3.55
CA LEU A 43 -0.17 9.81 4.17
C LEU A 43 -1.41 10.04 3.30
N LYS A 44 -1.60 11.26 2.79
CA LYS A 44 -2.71 11.59 1.89
C LYS A 44 -2.68 10.72 0.63
N VAL A 45 -1.57 10.70 -0.09
CA VAL A 45 -1.46 9.92 -1.33
C VAL A 45 -1.65 8.42 -1.07
N SER A 46 -1.13 7.88 0.04
CA SER A 46 -1.32 6.47 0.39
C SER A 46 -2.80 6.10 0.60
N ASN A 47 -3.60 7.03 1.14
CA ASN A 47 -5.05 6.86 1.27
C ASN A 47 -5.76 6.95 -0.08
N ASP A 48 -5.37 7.91 -0.92
CA ASP A 48 -5.97 8.10 -2.24
C ASP A 48 -5.71 6.86 -3.13
N VAL A 49 -4.51 6.27 -3.06
CA VAL A 49 -4.16 5.02 -3.76
C VAL A 49 -4.97 3.83 -3.22
N ALA A 50 -5.14 3.72 -1.90
CA ALA A 50 -5.95 2.65 -1.31
C ALA A 50 -7.42 2.75 -1.71
N SER A 51 -7.99 3.96 -1.73
CA SER A 51 -9.35 4.21 -2.22
C SER A 51 -9.50 3.81 -3.68
N ARG A 52 -8.53 4.18 -4.52
CA ARG A 52 -8.54 3.82 -5.94
C ARG A 52 -8.40 2.32 -6.16
N ALA A 53 -7.65 1.60 -5.34
CA ALA A 53 -7.54 0.15 -5.41
C ALA A 53 -8.89 -0.54 -5.15
N ILE A 54 -9.66 -0.07 -4.17
CA ILE A 54 -11.02 -0.58 -3.88
C ILE A 54 -11.94 -0.34 -5.09
N THR A 55 -11.94 0.86 -5.64
CA THR A 55 -12.74 1.19 -6.83
C THR A 55 -12.36 0.32 -8.02
N TYR A 56 -11.07 0.12 -8.25
CA TYR A 56 -10.60 -0.69 -9.37
C TYR A 56 -10.92 -2.17 -9.21
N ASP A 57 -10.80 -2.72 -7.99
CA ASP A 57 -11.21 -4.08 -7.66
C ASP A 57 -12.72 -4.30 -7.92
N ALA A 58 -13.57 -3.35 -7.53
CA ALA A 58 -15.00 -3.39 -7.86
C ALA A 58 -15.26 -3.35 -9.38
N GLN A 59 -14.52 -2.52 -10.12
CA GLN A 59 -14.61 -2.45 -11.58
C GLN A 59 -14.19 -3.77 -12.25
N LEU A 60 -13.09 -4.38 -11.79
CA LEU A 60 -12.63 -5.66 -12.31
C LEU A 60 -13.66 -6.77 -12.12
N ARG A 61 -14.29 -6.83 -10.94
CA ARG A 61 -15.39 -7.77 -10.67
C ARG A 61 -16.59 -7.50 -11.59
N SER A 62 -16.98 -6.23 -11.75
CA SER A 62 -18.08 -5.86 -12.65
C SER A 62 -17.80 -6.23 -14.11
N CYS A 63 -16.54 -6.22 -14.53
CA CYS A 63 -16.12 -6.58 -15.89
C CYS A 63 -15.80 -8.08 -16.05
N GLY A 64 -15.98 -8.90 -15.02
CA GLY A 64 -15.65 -10.33 -15.02
C GLY A 64 -14.16 -10.61 -15.25
N LYS A 65 -13.28 -9.74 -14.78
CA LYS A 65 -11.81 -9.87 -14.93
C LYS A 65 -11.13 -10.50 -13.73
N VAL A 66 -11.85 -10.60 -12.60
CA VAL A 66 -11.48 -11.29 -11.35
C VAL A 66 -12.71 -11.94 -10.73
#